data_AF-A0A0A0HTD0-F1
#
_entry.id   AF-A0A0A0HTD0-F1
#
_cell.length_a   1.000
_cell.length_b   1.000
_cell.length_c   1.000
_cell.angle_alpha   90.00
_cell.angle_beta   90.00
_cell.angle_gamma   90.00
#
_symmetry.space_group_name_H-M   'P 1'
#
loop_
_entity.id
_entity.type
_entity.pdbx_description
1 polymer ?
#
loop_
_entity_poly.entity_id
_entity_poly.type
_entity_poly.pdbx_seq_one_letter_code
_entity_poly.pdbx_strand_id
1 'polypeptide(L)'
;MHKRVIFAVGEEELDEGVNPLAIVIERQISYFADEDALNGFLKYLGDNPWVRVFEVIRDGFNKDNPRRPFSLWKGVDDDFKKFYPCNDKF
;
A
#
# COMPACT_ATOMS: atom_id res chain seq x y z
N MET A 1 -5.94 -13.74 -22.32
CA MET A 1 -6.25 -13.01 -21.07
C MET A 1 -5.14 -13.30 -20.08
N HIS A 2 -4.27 -12.34 -19.80
CA HIS A 2 -3.18 -12.54 -18.83
C HIS A 2 -3.73 -12.40 -17.41
N LYS A 3 -3.46 -13.38 -16.54
CA LYS A 3 -3.78 -13.28 -15.11
C LYS A 3 -2.79 -12.28 -14.48
N ARG A 4 -3.29 -11.11 -14.09
CA ARG A 4 -2.48 -10.10 -13.38
C ARG A 4 -2.45 -10.45 -11.89
N VAL A 5 -1.26 -10.60 -11.33
CA VAL A 5 -1.08 -10.70 -9.88
C VAL A 5 -1.09 -9.29 -9.31
N ILE A 6 -2.01 -9.01 -8.39
CA ILE A 6 -2.32 -7.64 -7.91
C ILE A 6 -1.08 -6.91 -7.37
N PHE A 7 -0.15 -7.61 -6.74
CA PHE A 7 1.06 -7.02 -6.16
C PHE A 7 2.29 -7.13 -7.04
N ALA A 8 2.25 -7.90 -8.12
CA ALA A 8 3.39 -7.99 -9.04
C ALA A 8 3.40 -6.76 -9.96
N VAL A 9 4.59 -6.27 -10.26
CA VAL A 9 4.82 -5.21 -11.24
C VAL A 9 5.63 -5.80 -12.38
N GLY A 10 5.15 -5.63 -13.62
CA GLY A 10 5.91 -5.98 -14.82
C GLY A 10 6.96 -4.92 -15.13
N GLU A 11 8.01 -5.27 -15.86
CA GLU A 11 9.06 -4.32 -16.25
C GLU A 11 8.50 -3.17 -17.09
N GLU A 12 7.43 -3.43 -17.86
CA GLU A 12 6.71 -2.44 -18.66
C GLU A 12 5.92 -1.39 -17.84
N GLU A 13 5.68 -1.66 -16.55
CA GLU A 13 4.99 -0.76 -15.63
C GLU A 13 5.97 0.08 -14.79
N LEU A 14 7.29 -0.11 -14.96
CA LEU A 14 8.32 0.57 -14.18
C LEU A 14 8.84 1.81 -14.90
N ASP A 15 8.78 2.95 -14.20
CA ASP A 15 9.55 4.12 -14.61
C ASP A 15 11.06 3.85 -14.47
N GLU A 16 11.86 4.52 -15.31
CA GLU A 16 13.31 4.32 -15.34
C GLU A 16 13.93 4.62 -13.96
N GLY A 17 14.68 3.64 -13.43
CA GLY A 17 15.33 3.76 -12.11
C GLY A 17 14.44 3.45 -10.91
N VAL A 18 13.15 3.15 -11.09
CA VAL A 18 12.27 2.74 -9.99
C VAL A 18 12.50 1.28 -9.62
N ASN A 19 12.76 1.02 -8.34
CA ASN A 19 12.89 -0.34 -7.83
C ASN A 19 11.49 -1.00 -7.73
N PRO A 20 11.26 -2.19 -8.31
CA PRO A 20 10.00 -2.91 -8.22
C PRO A 20 9.47 -3.06 -6.79
N LEU A 21 10.36 -3.25 -5.81
CA LEU A 21 9.99 -3.43 -4.41
C LEU A 21 9.30 -2.20 -3.82
N ALA A 22 9.64 -0.99 -4.26
CA ALA A 22 8.98 0.23 -3.81
C ALA A 22 7.49 0.21 -4.17
N ILE A 23 7.16 -0.23 -5.39
CA ILE A 23 5.79 -0.35 -5.87
C ILE A 23 5.05 -1.47 -5.14
N VAL A 24 5.71 -2.60 -4.88
CA VAL A 24 5.10 -3.70 -4.11
C VAL A 24 4.75 -3.23 -2.68
N ILE A 25 5.65 -2.51 -2.02
CA ILE A 25 5.41 -1.97 -0.67
C ILE A 25 4.30 -0.92 -0.69
N GLU A 26 4.32 0.02 -1.63
CA GLU A 26 3.25 1.01 -1.80
C GLU A 26 1.89 0.35 -1.98
N ARG A 27 1.80 -0.67 -2.84
CA ARG A 27 0.58 -1.47 -3.00
C ARG A 27 0.17 -2.08 -1.66
N GLN A 28 1.05 -2.78 -0.97
CA GLN A 28 0.71 -3.42 0.31
C GLN A 28 0.16 -2.41 1.34
N ILE A 29 0.79 -1.24 1.47
CA ILE A 29 0.30 -0.18 2.34
C ILE A 29 -1.06 0.32 1.85
N SER A 30 -1.18 0.63 0.56
CA SER A 30 -2.41 1.11 -0.08
C SER A 30 -3.61 0.18 0.13
N TYR A 31 -3.39 -1.14 0.10
CA TYR A 31 -4.44 -2.15 0.20
C TYR A 31 -4.83 -2.55 1.62
N PHE A 32 -3.86 -2.65 2.54
CA PHE A 32 -4.06 -3.34 3.82
C PHE A 32 -3.86 -2.47 5.07
N ALA A 33 -3.06 -1.41 5.01
CA ALA A 33 -2.65 -0.70 6.22
C ALA A 33 -3.63 0.41 6.61
N ASP A 34 -4.16 0.42 7.82
CA ASP A 34 -4.76 1.65 8.35
C ASP A 34 -3.69 2.55 9.00
N GLU A 35 -4.06 3.79 9.33
CA GLU A 35 -3.15 4.76 9.92
C GLU A 35 -2.51 4.27 11.22
N ASP A 36 -3.32 3.72 12.11
CA ASP A 36 -2.89 3.29 13.43
C ASP A 36 -1.96 2.08 13.34
N ALA A 37 -2.28 1.13 12.46
CA ALA A 37 -1.46 -0.04 12.18
C ALA A 37 -0.10 0.35 11.59
N LEU A 38 -0.05 1.26 10.60
CA LEU A 38 1.21 1.71 10.02
C LEU A 38 2.05 2.48 11.05
N ASN A 39 1.44 3.41 11.80
CA ASN A 39 2.13 4.16 12.83
C ASN A 39 2.67 3.25 13.95
N GLY A 40 1.89 2.24 14.35
CA GLY A 40 2.32 1.21 15.29
C GLY A 40 3.51 0.40 14.76
N PHE A 41 3.49 0.04 13.47
CA PHE A 41 4.61 -0.64 12.82
C PHE A 41 5.87 0.23 12.75
N LEU A 42 5.76 1.49 12.36
CA LEU A 42 6.87 2.45 12.36
C LEU A 42 7.48 2.61 13.77
N LYS A 43 6.62 2.72 14.79
CA LYS A 43 7.07 2.79 16.18
C LYS A 43 7.83 1.53 16.61
N TYR A 44 7.36 0.35 16.20
CA TYR A 44 8.04 -0.91 16.49
C TYR A 44 9.43 -0.98 15.82
N LEU A 45 9.56 -0.45 14.61
CA LEU A 45 10.82 -0.42 13.88
C LEU A 45 11.88 0.49 14.53
N GLY A 46 11.47 1.53 15.26
CA GLY A 46 12.40 2.43 15.97
C GLY A 46 13.37 3.13 15.01
N ASP A 47 14.68 3.04 15.27
CA ASP A 47 15.71 3.70 14.46
C ASP A 47 16.11 2.91 13.20
N ASN A 48 15.29 1.96 12.78
CA ASN A 48 15.58 1.15 11.61
C ASN A 48 15.60 2.00 10.32
N PRO A 49 16.59 1.84 9.43
CA PRO A 49 16.70 2.66 8.21
C PRO A 49 15.49 2.55 7.28
N TRP A 50 14.71 1.48 7.39
CA TRP A 50 13.48 1.29 6.61
C TRP A 50 12.35 2.23 7.02
N VAL A 51 12.36 2.79 8.25
CA VAL A 51 11.34 3.75 8.69
C VAL A 51 11.20 4.89 7.69
N ARG A 52 12.32 5.43 7.20
CA ARG A 52 12.28 6.54 6.24
C ARG A 52 11.65 6.14 4.91
N VAL A 53 11.85 4.90 4.47
CA VAL A 53 11.26 4.38 3.22
C VAL A 53 9.73 4.30 3.37
N PHE A 54 9.25 3.75 4.49
CA PHE A 54 7.81 3.66 4.76
C PHE A 54 7.15 5.04 4.91
N GLU A 55 7.82 6.01 5.55
CA GLU A 55 7.34 7.40 5.63
C GLU A 55 7.19 8.04 4.25
N VAL A 56 8.22 7.93 3.39
CA VAL A 56 8.18 8.50 2.04
C VAL A 56 7.03 7.91 1.22
N ILE A 57 6.81 6.59 1.31
CA ILE A 57 5.71 5.93 0.60
C ILE A 57 4.35 6.38 1.16
N ARG A 58 4.20 6.42 2.49
CA ARG A 58 2.98 6.89 3.15
C ARG A 58 2.63 8.32 2.75
N ASP A 59 3.62 9.22 2.77
CA ASP A 59 3.44 10.64 2.45
C ASP A 59 3.23 10.87 0.93
N GLY A 60 3.48 9.85 0.11
CA GLY A 60 3.21 9.86 -1.33
C GLY A 60 1.73 9.71 -1.70
N PHE A 61 0.87 9.25 -0.78
CA PHE A 61 -0.57 9.17 -1.02
C PHE A 61 -1.21 10.55 -0.95
N ASN A 62 -2.02 10.87 -1.97
CA ASN A 62 -2.70 12.16 -2.09
C ASN A 62 -3.87 12.07 -3.09
N LYS A 63 -4.44 13.21 -3.49
CA LYS A 63 -5.57 13.24 -4.43
C LYS A 63 -5.22 12.69 -5.82
N ASP A 64 -3.97 12.87 -6.26
CA ASP A 64 -3.47 12.41 -7.56
C ASP A 64 -2.94 10.98 -7.49
N ASN A 65 -2.48 10.53 -6.31
CA ASN A 65 -2.15 9.13 -6.00
C ASN A 65 -2.99 8.59 -4.82
N PRO A 66 -4.29 8.32 -5.02
CA PRO A 66 -5.15 7.88 -3.93
C PRO A 66 -4.89 6.42 -3.55
N ARG A 67 -5.10 6.13 -2.27
CA ARG A 67 -5.08 4.77 -1.75
C ARG A 67 -6.19 3.90 -2.39
N ARG A 68 -5.98 2.58 -2.41
CA ARG A 68 -6.89 1.61 -3.05
C ARG A 68 -7.31 0.47 -2.11
N PRO A 69 -7.80 0.75 -0.90
CA PRO A 69 -8.09 -0.28 0.10
C PRO A 69 -9.13 -1.31 -0.41
N PHE A 70 -9.03 -2.55 0.08
CA PHE A 70 -9.94 -3.64 -0.32
C PHE A 70 -11.41 -3.36 -0.03
N SER A 71 -11.69 -2.50 0.96
CA SER A 71 -13.03 -2.00 1.25
C SER A 71 -13.73 -1.38 0.03
N LEU A 72 -12.98 -0.80 -0.92
CA LEU A 72 -13.51 -0.18 -2.14
C LEU A 72 -13.65 -1.15 -3.33
N TRP A 73 -13.19 -2.39 -3.18
CA TRP A 73 -13.14 -3.35 -4.29
C TRP A 73 -14.51 -3.99 -4.55
N LYS A 74 -14.90 -4.06 -5.83
CA LYS A 74 -16.10 -4.78 -6.27
C LYS A 74 -15.80 -6.28 -6.35
N GLY A 75 -16.76 -7.11 -5.95
CA GLY A 75 -16.64 -8.57 -6.02
C GLY A 75 -15.76 -9.19 -4.94
N VAL A 76 -15.32 -8.41 -3.96
CA VAL A 76 -14.70 -8.90 -2.72
C VAL A 76 -15.81 -9.09 -1.68
N ASP A 77 -15.71 -10.18 -0.93
CA ASP A 77 -16.64 -10.55 0.14
C ASP A 77 -16.74 -9.44 1.21
N ASP A 78 -17.95 -9.16 1.68
CA ASP A 78 -18.20 -8.04 2.60
C ASP A 78 -17.64 -8.28 4.00
N ASP A 79 -17.55 -9.53 4.45
CA ASP A 79 -16.90 -9.85 5.72
C ASP A 79 -15.37 -9.69 5.60
N PHE A 80 -14.80 -10.00 4.44
CA PHE A 80 -13.40 -9.68 4.15
C PHE A 80 -13.13 -8.17 4.18
N LYS A 81 -14.03 -7.34 3.61
CA LYS A 81 -13.89 -5.88 3.65
C LYS A 81 -13.94 -5.31 5.06
N LYS A 82 -14.72 -5.89 5.96
CA LYS A 82 -14.80 -5.46 7.36
C LYS A 82 -13.50 -5.68 8.14
N PHE A 83 -12.67 -6.64 7.73
CA PHE A 83 -11.38 -6.91 8.37
C PHE A 83 -10.33 -5.82 8.06
N TYR A 84 -10.46 -5.15 6.92
CA TYR A 84 -9.59 -4.03 6.51
C TYR A 84 -10.45 -2.77 6.28
N PRO A 85 -11.00 -2.18 7.37
CA PRO A 85 -11.91 -1.06 7.26
C PRO A 85 -11.23 0.17 6.64
N CYS A 86 -12.02 0.95 5.91
CA CYS A 86 -11.59 2.21 5.29
C CYS A 86 -11.45 3.29 6.38
N ASN A 87 -10.35 3.30 7.12
CA ASN A 87 -9.93 4.52 7.81
C ASN A 87 -9.10 5.31 6.81
N ASP A 88 -9.73 6.28 6.14
CA ASP A 88 -9.20 7.11 5.05
C ASP A 88 -8.09 8.08 5.48
N LYS A 89 -7.17 7.64 6.34
CA LYS A 89 -6.01 8.41 6.72
C LYS A 89 -4.76 7.73 6.17
N PHE A 90 -4.38 8.18 4.97
CA PHE A 90 -3.11 8.82 4.62
C PHE A 90 -3.28 9.51 3.26
#